data_AF-A0A1V5PAI7-F1
#
_entry.id   AF-A0A1V5PAI7-F1
#
_cell.length_a   1.000
_cell.length_b   1.000
_cell.length_c   1.000
_cell.angle_alpha   90.00
_cell.angle_beta   90.00
_cell.angle_gamma   90.00
#
_symmetry.space_group_name_H-M   'P 1'
#
loop_
_entity.id
_entity.type
_entity.pdbx_description
1 polymer ?
#
loop_
_entity_poly.entity_id
_entity_poly.type
_entity_poly.pdbx_seq_one_letter_code
_entity_poly.pdbx_strand_id
1 'polypeptide(L)' 'MTKLNLTSFDGFFVSYDFETIKELRHGKARDFFTKDECEDNGVKLTDSILIIKFKNGSSSFFANNWVATFA' A
#
# COMPACT_ATOMS: atom_id res chain seq x y z
N MET A 1 19.97 -0.58 -8.99
CA MET A 1 18.63 -1.16 -9.22
C MET A 1 17.67 -0.32 -8.40
N THR A 2 16.71 0.35 -9.04
CA THR A 2 15.80 1.26 -8.34
C THR A 2 14.87 0.47 -7.43
N LYS A 3 14.68 0.92 -6.19
CA LYS A 3 13.77 0.32 -5.22
C LYS A 3 12.67 1.29 -4.84
N LEU A 4 11.49 0.73 -4.56
CA LEU A 4 10.44 1.43 -3.83
C LEU A 4 10.60 1.11 -2.35
N ASN A 5 10.84 2.15 -1.57
CA ASN A 5 10.95 2.06 -0.12
C ASN A 5 9.70 2.62 0.53
N LEU A 6 9.19 1.91 1.54
CA LEU A 6 8.05 2.32 2.34
C LEU A 6 8.48 2.34 3.80
N THR A 7 8.27 3.49 4.45
CA THR A 7 8.56 3.68 5.87
C THR A 7 7.30 4.12 6.58
N SER A 8 6.93 3.46 7.68
CA SER A 8 5.80 3.89 8.51
C SER A 8 6.25 4.91 9.56
N PHE A 9 5.30 5.71 10.07
CA PHE A 9 5.56 6.60 11.21
C PHE A 9 5.90 5.86 12.51
N ASP A 10 5.55 4.57 12.58
CA ASP A 10 5.89 3.68 13.69
C ASP A 10 7.29 3.05 13.54
N GLY A 11 8.04 3.41 12.49
CA GLY A 11 9.41 2.96 12.26
C GLY A 11 9.53 1.62 11.51
N PHE A 12 8.46 1.08 10.97
CA PHE A 12 8.53 -0.10 10.10
C PHE A 12 9.07 0.28 8.72
N PHE A 13 9.84 -0.63 8.13
CA PHE A 13 10.45 -0.43 6.81
C PHE A 13 10.26 -1.67 5.94
N VAL A 14 9.81 -1.45 4.69
CA VAL A 14 9.81 -2.48 3.64
C VAL A 14 10.36 -1.90 2.34
N SER A 15 11.00 -2.75 1.55
CA SER A 15 11.65 -2.37 0.29
C SER A 15 11.38 -3.39 -0.79
N TYR A 16 10.97 -2.92 -1.97
CA TYR A 16 10.63 -3.75 -3.12
C TYR A 16 11.44 -3.33 -4.35
N ASP A 17 11.92 -4.31 -5.10
CA ASP A 17 12.59 -4.03 -6.38
C ASP A 17 11.56 -3.55 -7.41
N PHE A 18 11.84 -2.43 -8.08
CA PHE A 18 10.86 -1.80 -8.97
C PHE A 18 10.43 -2.70 -10.13
N GLU A 19 11.34 -3.59 -10.55
CA GLU A 19 11.09 -4.59 -11.60
C GLU A 19 9.99 -5.60 -11.22
N THR A 20 9.71 -5.78 -9.94
CA THR A 20 8.65 -6.69 -9.45
C THR A 20 7.27 -6.03 -9.42
N ILE A 21 7.23 -4.69 -9.45
CA ILE A 21 6.01 -3.90 -9.33
C ILE A 21 5.36 -3.77 -10.72
N LYS A 22 4.06 -4.05 -10.79
CA LYS A 22 3.23 -3.86 -11.97
C LYS A 22 2.53 -2.52 -11.96
N GLU A 23 2.00 -2.14 -10.80
CA GLU A 23 1.17 -0.95 -10.64
C GLU A 23 1.24 -0.44 -9.20
N LEU A 24 1.26 0.89 -9.04
CA LEU A 24 1.12 1.56 -7.74
C LEU A 24 -0.08 2.50 -7.82
N ARG A 25 -1.02 2.37 -6.89
CA ARG A 25 -2.25 3.18 -6.84
C ARG A 25 -2.46 3.76 -5.45
N HIS A 26 -3.01 4.96 -5.40
CA HIS A 26 -3.44 5.62 -4.17
C HIS A 26 -4.92 5.99 -4.29
N GLY A 27 -5.66 5.87 -3.20
CA GLY A 27 -7.08 6.21 -3.16
C GLY A 27 -7.67 6.09 -1.76
N LYS A 28 -9.00 6.07 -1.69
CA LYS A 28 -9.73 5.81 -0.44
C LYS A 28 -9.98 4.31 -0.28
N ALA A 29 -10.08 3.83 0.96
CA ALA A 29 -10.34 2.41 1.23
C ALA A 29 -11.58 1.89 0.49
N ARG A 30 -12.66 2.69 0.44
CA ARG A 30 -13.89 2.36 -0.31
C ARG A 30 -13.73 2.15 -1.82
N ASP A 31 -12.62 2.62 -2.40
CA ASP A 31 -12.35 2.48 -3.83
C ASP A 31 -11.78 1.08 -4.15
N PHE A 32 -11.41 0.31 -3.12
CA PHE A 32 -10.67 -0.94 -3.24
C PHE A 32 -11.25 -2.10 -2.43
N PHE A 33 -11.94 -1.79 -1.33
CA PHE A 33 -12.50 -2.76 -0.40
C PHE A 33 -13.98 -2.50 -0.17
N THR A 34 -14.68 -3.56 0.20
CA THR A 34 -16.05 -3.48 0.71
C THR A 34 -16.07 -2.87 2.11
N LYS A 35 -17.27 -2.47 2.56
CA LYS A 35 -17.47 -1.95 3.90
C LYS A 35 -17.07 -2.96 4.97
N ASP A 36 -17.50 -4.20 4.83
CA ASP A 36 -17.26 -5.27 5.80
C ASP A 36 -15.76 -5.56 5.94
N GLU A 37 -15.03 -5.64 4.81
CA GLU A 37 -13.56 -5.79 4.82
C GLU A 37 -12.86 -4.64 5.55
N CYS A 38 -13.36 -3.41 5.41
CA CYS A 38 -12.79 -2.27 6.11
C CYS A 38 -13.05 -2.36 7.63
N GLU A 39 -14.29 -2.67 8.03
CA GLU A 39 -14.70 -2.76 9.44
C GLU A 39 -13.96 -3.88 10.18
N ASP A 40 -13.82 -5.06 9.55
CA ASP A 40 -13.09 -6.21 10.12
C ASP A 40 -11.61 -5.92 10.38
N ASN A 41 -11.03 -4.95 9.66
CA ASN A 41 -9.61 -4.56 9.78
C ASN A 41 -9.41 -3.23 10.50
N GLY A 42 -10.47 -2.64 11.07
CA GLY A 42 -10.39 -1.35 11.76
C GLY A 42 -10.05 -0.16 10.85
N VAL A 43 -10.29 -0.29 9.54
CA VAL A 43 -10.05 0.73 8.53
C VAL A 43 -11.35 1.49 8.28
N LYS A 44 -11.29 2.82 8.20
CA LYS A 44 -12.45 3.62 7.77
C LYS A 44 -12.51 3.68 6.26
N LEU A 45 -13.72 3.71 5.70
CA LEU A 45 -13.93 3.87 4.25
C LEU A 45 -13.28 5.12 3.65
N THR A 46 -13.06 6.15 4.46
CA THR A 46 -12.43 7.42 4.09
C THR A 46 -10.92 7.45 4.26
N ASP A 47 -10.33 6.39 4.83
CA ASP A 47 -8.90 6.31 5.05
C ASP A 47 -8.17 6.21 3.72
N SER A 48 -6.98 6.82 3.68
CA SER A 48 -6.15 6.80 2.49
C SER A 48 -5.33 5.52 2.46
N ILE A 49 -5.39 4.81 1.34
CA ILE A 49 -4.67 3.55 1.14
C ILE A 49 -3.77 3.67 -0.08
N LEU A 50 -2.55 3.17 0.06
CA LEU A 50 -1.61 2.91 -1.02
C LEU A 50 -1.65 1.40 -1.34
N ILE A 51 -1.72 1.06 -2.62
CA ILE A 51 -1.73 -0.31 -3.13
C ILE A 51 -0.55 -0.52 -4.05
N ILE A 52 0.18 -1.60 -3.82
CA ILE A 52 1.20 -2.12 -4.71
C ILE A 52 0.70 -3.43 -5.29
N LYS A 53 0.56 -3.49 -6.62
CA LYS A 53 0.32 -4.76 -7.33
C LYS A 53 1.62 -5.25 -7.93
N PHE A 54 1.95 -6.51 -7.67
CA PHE A 54 3.16 -7.13 -8.17
C PHE A 54 2.90 -7.93 -9.45
N LYS A 55 3.95 -8.15 -10.25
CA LYS A 55 3.86 -8.91 -11.51
C LYS A 55 3.47 -10.38 -11.30
N ASN A 56 3.73 -10.93 -10.12
CA ASN A 56 3.32 -12.29 -9.74
C ASN A 56 1.83 -12.40 -9.34
N GLY A 57 1.05 -11.31 -9.40
CA GLY A 57 -0.37 -11.27 -9.06
C GLY A 57 -0.67 -10.97 -7.59
N SER A 58 0.33 -10.98 -6.70
CA SER A 58 0.14 -10.57 -5.30
C SER A 58 -0.06 -9.05 -5.18
N SER A 59 -0.64 -8.62 -4.05
CA SER A 59 -0.83 -7.20 -3.73
C SER A 59 -0.48 -6.92 -2.26
N SER A 60 0.03 -5.72 -2.00
CA SER A 60 0.24 -5.21 -0.65
C SER A 60 -0.46 -3.86 -0.50
N PHE A 61 -0.95 -3.61 0.73
CA PHE A 61 -1.79 -2.46 1.05
C PHE A 61 -1.18 -1.75 2.26
N PHE A 62 -1.10 -0.43 2.18
CA PHE A 62 -0.47 0.41 3.19
C PHE A 62 -1.41 1.55 3.55
N ALA A 63 -1.64 1.76 4.84
CA ALA A 63 -2.45 2.86 5.34
C ALA A 63 -1.73 4.21 5.20
N ASN A 64 -2.39 5.29 5.60
CA ASN A 64 -1.91 6.66 5.46
C ASN A 64 -0.71 7.03 6.36
N ASN A 65 -0.28 6.15 7.26
CA ASN A 65 0.92 6.33 8.09
C ASN A 65 2.22 5.91 7.39
N TRP A 66 2.18 5.61 6.09
CA TRP A 66 3.34 5.20 5.29
C TRP A 66 3.79 6.28 4.30
N VAL A 67 5.11 6.42 4.15
CA VAL A 67 5.76 7.30 3.17
C VAL A 67 6.49 6.44 2.14
N ALA A 68 6.20 6.70 0.86
CA ALA A 68 6.86 6.06 -0.27
C ALA A 68 8.03 6.92 -0.77
N THR A 69 9.19 6.32 -0.97
CA THR A 69 10.39 6.95 -1.56
C THR A 69 11.03 6.04 -2.60
N PHE A 70 11.81 6.62 -3.51
CA PHE A 70 12.53 5.91 -4.57
C PHE A 70 14.04 6.06 -4.34
N ALA A 71 14.79 4.96 -4.41
CA ALA A 71 16.24 4.93 -4.23
C ALA A 71 16.92 4.10 -5.33
#